data_AF-A0A553WB23-F1
#
_entry.id   AF-A0A553WB23-F1
#
_cell.length_a   1.000
_cell.length_b   1.000
_cell.length_c   1.000
_cell.angle_alpha   90.00
_cell.angle_beta   90.00
_cell.angle_gamma   90.00
#
_symmetry.space_group_name_H-M   'P 1'
#
loop_
_entity.id
_entity.type
_entity.pdbx_description
1 polymer ?
#
loop_
_entity_poly.entity_id
_entity_poly.type
_entity_poly.pdbx_seq_one_letter_code
_entity_poly.pdbx_strand_id
1 'polypeptide(L)'
;MAEGRNEPSMDEILSSIKRIIADDDRSRPATKRAPKAAEPAEEDDEILELTETAAAETEMDEVEEVLLDDNKARSLRHSFSALQTLSEPGVAPQIVRSGETSLEGLTRDLLRPMLKDWLDTNLPPIVEAMVEREINRITKKG
;
A
#
# COMPACT_ATOMS: atom_id res chain seq x y z
N MET A 1 -46.73 -12.15 2.22
CA MET A 1 -45.78 -12.36 3.33
C MET A 1 -44.43 -11.94 2.80
N ALA A 2 -43.83 -10.89 3.37
CA ALA A 2 -42.59 -10.31 2.88
C ALA A 2 -41.42 -10.96 3.63
N GLU A 3 -40.62 -11.73 2.90
CA GLU A 3 -39.39 -12.35 3.40
C GLU A 3 -38.47 -11.25 3.93
N GLY A 4 -38.27 -11.21 5.24
CA GLY A 4 -37.23 -10.40 5.86
C GLY A 4 -35.89 -10.92 5.35
N ARG A 5 -35.27 -10.17 4.42
CA ARG A 5 -33.86 -10.35 4.08
C ARG A 5 -33.07 -10.22 5.37
N ASN A 6 -32.70 -11.38 5.91
CA ASN A 6 -31.80 -11.53 7.02
C ASN A 6 -30.47 -10.94 6.53
N GLU A 7 -30.19 -9.69 6.91
CA GLU A 7 -28.84 -9.15 6.75
C GLU A 7 -27.92 -10.09 7.52
N PRO A 8 -26.87 -10.64 6.87
CA PRO A 8 -26.04 -11.65 7.49
C PRO A 8 -25.50 -11.10 8.81
N SER A 9 -25.62 -11.91 9.86
CA SER A 9 -25.13 -11.52 11.19
C SER A 9 -23.63 -11.23 11.11
N MET A 10 -23.14 -10.31 11.96
CA MET A 10 -21.71 -10.01 12.07
C MET A 10 -20.86 -11.30 12.19
N ASP A 11 -21.36 -12.27 12.95
CA ASP A 11 -20.69 -13.57 13.14
C ASP A 11 -20.62 -14.41 11.86
N GLU A 12 -21.62 -14.30 10.97
CA GLU A 12 -21.63 -14.97 9.66
C GLU A 12 -20.63 -14.32 8.71
N ILE A 13 -20.52 -12.99 8.74
CA ILE A 13 -19.52 -12.23 7.98
C ILE A 13 -18.10 -12.65 8.42
N LEU A 14 -17.84 -12.67 9.74
CA LEU A 14 -16.56 -13.08 10.29
C LEU A 14 -16.23 -14.55 10.02
N SER A 15 -17.24 -15.43 10.07
CA SER A 15 -17.09 -16.85 9.74
C SER A 15 -16.78 -17.08 8.26
N SER A 16 -17.37 -16.28 7.37
CA SER A 16 -17.10 -16.32 5.92
C SER A 16 -15.68 -15.88 5.60
N ILE A 17 -15.23 -14.76 6.19
CA ILE A 17 -13.85 -14.26 6.04
C ILE A 17 -12.84 -15.30 6.57
N LYS A 18 -13.08 -15.86 7.76
CA LYS A 18 -12.21 -16.90 8.34
C LYS A 18 -12.11 -18.15 7.47
N ARG A 19 -13.21 -18.57 6.84
CA ARG A 19 -13.23 -19.71 5.93
C ARG A 19 -12.43 -19.45 4.65
N ILE A 20 -12.57 -18.26 4.06
CA ILE A 20 -11.85 -17.86 2.84
C ILE A 20 -10.34 -17.84 3.09
N ILE A 21 -9.88 -17.25 4.20
CA ILE A 21 -8.44 -17.19 4.54
C ILE A 21 -7.85 -18.59 4.76
N ALA A 22 -8.61 -19.47 5.44
CA ALA A 22 -8.16 -20.84 5.69
C ALA A 22 -8.10 -21.70 4.41
N ASP A 23 -9.01 -21.46 3.44
CA ASP A 23 -8.98 -22.13 2.13
C ASP A 23 -7.88 -21.59 1.22
N ASP A 24 -7.57 -20.29 1.32
CA ASP A 24 -6.52 -19.62 0.56
C ASP A 24 -5.12 -20.08 1.01
N ASP A 25 -4.88 -20.22 2.33
CA ASP A 25 -3.62 -20.74 2.87
C ASP A 25 -3.38 -22.21 2.48
N ARG A 26 -4.46 -23.01 2.37
CA ARG A 26 -4.40 -24.41 1.88
C ARG A 26 -4.16 -24.51 0.37
N SER A 27 -4.49 -23.48 -0.39
CA SER A 27 -4.31 -23.44 -1.84
C SER A 27 -2.93 -22.93 -2.26
N ARG A 28 -2.07 -22.55 -1.30
CA ARG A 28 -0.68 -22.20 -1.56
C ARG A 28 0.13 -23.47 -1.89
N PRO A 29 0.77 -23.57 -3.07
CA PRO A 29 1.52 -24.78 -3.43
C PRO A 29 2.70 -24.95 -2.48
N ALA A 30 2.65 -26.01 -1.66
CA ALA A 30 3.73 -26.43 -0.78
C ALA A 30 4.97 -26.79 -1.61
N THR A 31 5.94 -25.87 -1.69
CA THR A 31 7.28 -26.19 -2.15
C THR A 31 7.90 -27.13 -1.12
N LYS A 32 8.10 -28.39 -1.51
CA LYS A 32 8.72 -29.42 -0.66
C LYS A 32 10.07 -28.93 -0.10
N ARG A 33 10.12 -28.62 1.20
CA ARG A 33 11.34 -28.72 2.01
C ARG A 33 11.04 -29.66 3.19
N ALA A 34 11.88 -30.68 3.32
CA ALA A 34 11.78 -31.78 4.28
C ALA A 34 11.86 -31.27 5.74
N PRO A 35 11.36 -32.04 6.73
CA PRO A 35 11.40 -31.63 8.14
C PRO A 35 12.81 -31.88 8.69
N LYS A 36 13.51 -30.81 9.06
CA LYS A 36 14.66 -30.88 9.98
C LYS A 36 14.10 -30.74 11.41
N ALA A 37 14.61 -31.60 12.28
CA ALA A 37 14.19 -31.80 13.67
C ALA A 37 14.11 -30.50 14.49
N ALA A 38 13.24 -30.54 15.49
CA ALA A 38 13.02 -29.51 16.49
C ALA A 38 14.31 -29.13 17.25
N GLU A 39 14.68 -27.86 17.13
CA GLU A 39 15.37 -27.09 18.17
C GLU A 39 14.40 -25.98 18.60
N PRO A 40 14.35 -25.61 19.89
CA PRO A 40 13.54 -24.48 20.33
C PRO A 40 14.12 -23.22 19.69
N ALA A 41 13.37 -22.63 18.75
CA ALA A 41 13.67 -21.30 18.28
C ALA A 41 13.35 -20.34 19.44
N GLU A 42 14.40 -19.81 20.06
CA GLU A 42 14.34 -18.51 20.72
C GLU A 42 13.89 -17.51 19.63
N GLU A 43 12.58 -17.28 19.54
CA GLU A 43 11.99 -16.19 18.76
C GLU A 43 12.17 -14.91 19.57
N ASP A 44 13.34 -14.27 19.49
CA ASP A 44 13.56 -12.87 19.86
C ASP A 44 15.01 -12.47 19.53
N ASP A 45 15.41 -12.47 18.24
CA ASP A 45 16.68 -11.86 17.81
C ASP A 45 16.69 -11.46 16.30
N GLU A 46 15.54 -11.12 15.73
CA GLU A 46 15.45 -10.48 14.40
C GLU A 46 14.89 -9.05 14.49
N ILE A 47 15.28 -8.30 15.52
CA ILE A 47 15.30 -6.84 15.39
C ILE A 47 16.61 -6.49 14.70
N LEU A 48 16.56 -6.36 13.38
CA LEU A 48 17.67 -5.79 12.61
C LEU A 48 17.79 -4.31 12.96
N GLU A 49 18.67 -3.99 13.90
CA GLU A 49 19.09 -2.62 14.18
C GLU A 49 19.85 -2.09 12.96
N LEU A 50 19.16 -1.28 12.14
CA LEU A 50 19.67 -0.67 10.88
C LEU A 50 20.88 0.27 11.07
N THR A 51 21.38 0.38 12.30
CA THR A 51 22.58 1.14 12.68
C THR A 51 23.86 0.31 12.53
N GLU A 52 23.80 -1.03 12.52
CA GLU A 52 25.01 -1.86 12.54
C GLU A 52 25.61 -2.13 11.15
N THR A 53 24.81 -2.02 10.07
CA THR A 53 25.35 -2.07 8.68
C THR A 53 26.16 -0.84 8.28
N ALA A 54 26.33 0.15 9.15
CA ALA A 54 27.19 1.31 8.92
C ALA A 54 28.61 1.16 9.52
N ALA A 55 28.87 0.12 10.32
CA ALA A 55 30.09 0.04 11.12
C ALA A 55 31.20 -0.88 10.56
N ALA A 56 30.94 -1.62 9.48
CA ALA A 56 31.92 -2.50 8.87
C ALA A 56 32.06 -2.20 7.37
N GLU A 57 33.23 -1.68 6.99
CA GLU A 57 33.69 -1.31 5.64
C GLU A 57 33.32 0.10 5.14
N THR A 58 33.89 1.11 5.80
CA THR A 58 34.15 2.42 5.17
C THR A 58 35.63 2.78 5.34
N GLU A 59 36.52 2.15 4.56
CA GLU A 59 37.71 2.86 4.07
C GLU A 59 37.31 3.58 2.79
N MET A 60 36.38 4.52 2.90
CA MET A 60 36.15 5.57 1.92
C MET A 60 36.61 6.86 2.59
N ASP A 61 37.50 7.58 1.92
CA ASP A 61 38.01 8.90 2.25
C ASP A 61 36.93 9.74 2.97
N GLU A 62 37.07 9.89 4.29
CA GLU A 62 36.13 10.60 5.17
C GLU A 62 36.20 12.10 4.90
N VAL A 63 35.58 12.51 3.81
CA VAL A 63 34.95 13.81 3.72
C VAL A 63 33.54 13.53 3.22
N GLU A 64 32.70 13.06 4.14
CA GLU A 64 31.26 13.26 4.02
C GLU A 64 31.07 14.78 3.96
N GLU A 65 31.09 15.32 2.74
CA GLU A 65 30.94 16.74 2.50
C GLU A 65 29.57 17.10 3.05
N VAL A 66 29.55 17.63 4.27
CA VAL A 66 28.32 18.02 4.95
C VAL A 66 27.70 19.11 4.08
N LEU A 67 26.75 18.71 3.23
CA LEU A 67 26.17 19.55 2.18
C LEU A 67 25.44 20.79 2.74
N LEU A 68 25.25 20.83 4.06
CA LEU A 68 24.58 21.90 4.78
C LEU A 68 25.35 22.27 6.05
N ASP A 69 25.75 23.53 6.17
CA ASP A 69 26.22 24.05 7.44
C ASP A 69 25.17 23.83 8.55
N ASP A 70 25.60 23.46 9.76
CA ASP A 70 24.72 23.20 10.91
C ASP A 70 23.74 24.36 11.19
N ASN A 71 24.21 25.58 10.97
CA ASN A 71 23.40 26.78 11.16
C ASN A 71 22.26 26.86 10.11
N LYS A 72 22.55 26.53 8.85
CA LYS A 72 21.54 26.48 7.78
C LYS A 72 20.53 25.38 8.04
N ALA A 73 20.98 24.20 8.48
CA ALA A 73 20.10 23.10 8.87
C ALA A 73 19.16 23.50 10.03
N ARG A 74 19.67 24.24 11.02
CA ARG A 74 18.86 24.75 12.14
C ARG A 74 17.83 25.80 11.69
N SER A 75 18.22 26.71 10.79
CA SER A 75 17.29 27.69 10.20
C SER A 75 16.19 27.01 9.37
N LEU A 76 16.52 25.99 8.59
CA LEU A 76 15.53 25.23 7.81
C LEU A 76 14.51 24.53 8.73
N ARG A 77 14.98 23.88 9.81
CA ARG A 77 14.08 23.27 10.82
C ARG A 77 13.18 24.31 11.48
N HIS A 78 13.70 25.49 11.78
CA HIS A 78 12.93 26.58 12.35
C HIS A 78 11.85 27.11 11.39
N SER A 79 12.20 27.32 10.12
CA SER A 79 11.24 27.73 9.07
C SER A 79 10.17 26.66 8.83
N PHE A 80 10.55 25.39 8.80
CA PHE A 80 9.60 24.28 8.65
C PHE A 80 8.66 24.17 9.86
N SER A 81 9.18 24.35 11.08
CA SER A 81 8.35 24.40 12.29
C SER A 81 7.36 25.57 12.26
N ALA A 82 7.77 26.75 11.77
CA ALA A 82 6.88 27.89 11.62
C ALA A 82 5.77 27.63 10.59
N LEU A 83 6.11 27.01 9.45
CA LEU A 83 5.12 26.59 8.45
C LEU A 83 4.17 25.53 8.99
N GLN A 84 4.66 24.58 9.79
CA GLN A 84 3.84 23.57 10.44
C GLN A 84 2.86 24.22 11.43
N THR A 85 3.28 25.19 12.23
CA THR A 85 2.37 25.93 13.13
C THR A 85 1.33 26.77 12.39
N LEU A 86 1.65 27.25 11.19
CA LEU A 86 0.69 27.98 10.33
C LEU A 86 -0.24 27.02 9.56
N SER A 87 0.22 25.79 9.33
CA SER A 87 -0.50 24.74 8.60
C SER A 87 -1.30 23.82 9.51
N GLU A 88 -1.11 23.87 10.83
CA GLU A 88 -1.98 23.20 11.79
C GLU A 88 -3.40 23.76 11.62
N PRO A 89 -4.37 22.97 11.13
CA PRO A 89 -5.75 23.40 11.20
C PRO A 89 -6.08 23.53 12.69
N GLY A 90 -6.40 24.74 13.16
CA GLY A 90 -6.83 25.00 14.55
C GLY A 90 -8.13 24.28 14.96
N VAL A 91 -8.63 23.38 14.11
CA VAL A 91 -9.80 22.53 14.29
C VAL A 91 -9.36 21.12 13.95
N ALA A 92 -9.50 20.18 14.90
CA ALA A 92 -9.27 18.76 14.65
C ALA A 92 -10.02 18.33 13.38
N PRO A 93 -9.39 17.55 12.46
CA PRO A 93 -10.04 17.15 11.23
C PRO A 93 -11.31 16.38 11.59
N GLN A 94 -12.46 17.03 11.38
CA GLN A 94 -13.72 16.31 11.39
C GLN A 94 -13.60 15.32 10.24
N ILE A 95 -13.61 14.02 10.56
CA ILE A 95 -13.75 12.95 9.59
C ILE A 95 -15.20 13.02 9.07
N VAL A 96 -15.53 14.10 8.37
CA VAL A 96 -16.68 14.17 7.48
C VAL A 96 -16.26 13.34 6.28
N ARG A 97 -16.89 12.16 6.15
CA ARG A 97 -16.74 11.18 5.06
C ARG A 97 -15.37 11.21 4.40
N SER A 98 -14.48 10.32 4.83
CA SER A 98 -13.18 10.01 4.21
C SER A 98 -13.05 10.52 2.77
N GLY A 99 -12.53 11.74 2.58
CA GLY A 99 -12.25 12.29 1.25
C GLY A 99 -12.74 13.71 0.91
N GLU A 100 -13.66 14.33 1.66
CA GLU A 100 -14.20 15.65 1.24
C GLU A 100 -13.34 16.86 1.65
N THR A 101 -12.45 16.71 2.64
CA THR A 101 -11.56 17.80 3.11
C THR A 101 -10.09 17.38 3.27
N SER A 102 -9.73 16.17 2.84
CA SER A 102 -8.36 15.66 2.92
C SER A 102 -7.56 15.98 1.65
N LEU A 103 -6.23 15.97 1.76
CA LEU A 103 -5.28 16.04 0.63
C LEU A 103 -5.67 15.07 -0.50
N GLU A 104 -6.25 13.92 -0.17
CA GLU A 104 -6.75 12.95 -1.13
C GLU A 104 -7.79 13.56 -2.07
N GLY A 105 -8.72 14.37 -1.58
CA GLY A 105 -9.70 15.08 -2.40
C GLY A 105 -9.04 15.98 -3.44
N LEU A 106 -8.06 16.79 -3.01
CA LEU A 106 -7.29 17.66 -3.91
C LEU A 106 -6.50 16.85 -4.95
N THR A 107 -5.81 15.78 -4.53
CA THR A 107 -5.06 14.93 -5.47
C THR A 107 -5.98 14.22 -6.46
N ARG A 108 -7.18 13.82 -6.04
CA ARG A 108 -8.19 13.19 -6.91
C ARG A 108 -8.71 14.16 -7.94
N ASP A 109 -8.98 15.41 -7.58
CA ASP A 109 -9.43 16.43 -8.52
C ASP A 109 -8.36 16.77 -9.55
N LEU A 110 -7.08 16.74 -9.16
CA LEU A 110 -5.96 16.93 -10.08
C LEU A 110 -5.71 15.70 -10.98
N LEU A 111 -5.85 14.48 -10.46
CA LEU A 111 -5.60 13.25 -11.22
C LEU A 111 -6.78 12.87 -12.14
N ARG A 112 -8.00 13.27 -11.82
CA ARG A 112 -9.21 12.97 -12.60
C ARG A 112 -9.08 13.33 -14.09
N PRO A 113 -8.68 14.55 -14.50
CA PRO A 113 -8.54 14.88 -15.91
C PRO A 113 -7.46 14.05 -16.61
N MET A 114 -6.31 13.83 -15.96
CA MET A 114 -5.22 13.06 -16.57
C MET A 114 -5.59 11.58 -16.79
N LEU A 115 -6.28 10.99 -15.81
CA LEU A 115 -6.77 9.61 -15.92
C LEU A 115 -7.86 9.49 -16.98
N LYS A 116 -8.74 10.49 -17.11
CA LYS A 116 -9.76 10.52 -18.15
C LYS A 116 -9.13 10.54 -19.55
N ASP A 117 -8.23 11.48 -19.81
CA ASP A 117 -7.60 11.62 -21.12
C ASP A 117 -6.79 10.37 -21.49
N TRP A 118 -6.14 9.76 -20.49
CA TRP A 118 -5.45 8.50 -20.66
C TRP A 118 -6.41 7.35 -20.99
N LEU A 119 -7.53 7.23 -20.27
CA LEU A 119 -8.53 6.19 -20.55
C LEU A 119 -9.16 6.39 -21.93
N ASP A 120 -9.51 7.62 -22.30
CA ASP A 120 -10.09 7.93 -23.61
C ASP A 120 -9.13 7.52 -24.76
N THR A 121 -7.82 7.64 -24.55
CA THR A 121 -6.80 7.27 -25.54
C THR A 121 -6.47 5.78 -25.54
N ASN A 122 -6.39 5.13 -24.38
CA ASN A 122 -5.82 3.78 -24.23
C ASN A 122 -6.87 2.69 -24.04
N LEU A 123 -8.08 3.02 -23.60
CA LEU A 123 -9.14 2.04 -23.36
C LEU A 123 -9.64 1.37 -24.66
N PRO A 124 -9.86 2.09 -25.78
CA PRO A 124 -10.30 1.47 -27.03
C PRO A 124 -9.39 0.31 -27.52
N PRO A 125 -8.06 0.49 -27.69
CA PRO A 125 -7.20 -0.59 -28.20
C PRO A 125 -7.10 -1.76 -27.22
N ILE A 126 -7.16 -1.51 -25.90
CA ILE A 126 -7.15 -2.59 -24.89
C ILE A 126 -8.40 -3.46 -25.02
N VAL A 127 -9.56 -2.83 -25.19
CA VAL A 127 -10.83 -3.54 -25.33
C VAL A 127 -10.88 -4.32 -26.64
N GLU A 128 -10.45 -3.73 -27.75
CA GLU A 128 -10.38 -4.41 -29.06
C GLU A 128 -9.52 -5.69 -28.97
N ALA A 129 -8.31 -5.59 -28.41
CA ALA A 129 -7.44 -6.76 -28.22
C ALA A 129 -8.02 -7.81 -27.26
N MET A 130 -8.87 -7.42 -26.31
CA MET A 130 -9.56 -8.36 -25.41
C MET A 130 -10.75 -9.03 -26.10
N VAL A 131 -11.52 -8.28 -26.91
CA VAL A 131 -12.65 -8.78 -27.69
C VAL A 131 -12.16 -9.73 -28.80
N GLU A 132 -11.08 -9.40 -29.51
CA GLU A 132 -10.49 -10.30 -30.51
C GLU A 132 -10.07 -11.63 -29.91
N ARG A 133 -9.45 -11.61 -28.72
CA ARG A 133 -9.10 -12.83 -27.98
C ARG A 133 -10.35 -13.63 -27.59
N GLU A 134 -11.41 -12.95 -27.18
CA GLU A 134 -12.67 -13.58 -26.80
C GLU A 134 -13.39 -14.21 -28.01
N ILE A 135 -13.43 -13.53 -29.15
CA ILE A 135 -14.00 -14.06 -30.39
C ILE A 135 -13.20 -15.29 -30.85
N ASN A 136 -11.88 -15.20 -30.91
CA ASN A 136 -11.02 -16.34 -31.28
C ASN A 136 -11.20 -17.54 -30.36
N ARG A 137 -11.47 -17.31 -29.07
CA ARG A 137 -11.76 -18.37 -28.10
C ARG A 137 -13.08 -19.06 -28.41
N ILE A 138 -14.13 -18.30 -28.72
CA ILE A 138 -15.46 -18.84 -29.04
C ILE A 138 -15.42 -19.59 -30.37
N THR A 139 -14.79 -19.03 -31.40
CA THR A 139 -14.72 -19.64 -32.75
C THR A 139 -13.85 -20.90 -32.80
N LYS A 140 -12.90 -21.07 -31.88
CA LYS A 140 -12.11 -22.30 -31.75
C LYS A 140 -12.80 -23.39 -30.91
N LYS A 141 -13.77 -23.01 -30.08
CA LYS A 141 -14.51 -23.93 -29.19
C LYS A 141 -15.85 -24.38 -29.80
N GLY A 142 -16.46 -23.57 -30.67
CA GLY A 142 -17.60 -23.95 -31.51
C GLY A 142 -17.18 -24.71 -32.74
#